data_AF-A0A0D2XW25-F1
#
_entry.id   AF-A0A0D2XW25-F1
#
_cell.length_a   1.000
_cell.length_b   1.000
_cell.length_c   1.000
_cell.angle_alpha   90.00
_cell.angle_beta   90.00
_cell.angle_gamma   90.00
#
_symmetry.space_group_name_H-M   'P 1'
#
loop_
_entity.id
_entity.type
_entity.pdbx_description
1 polymer ?
#
loop_
_entity_poly.entity_id
_entity_poly.type
_entity_poly.pdbx_seq_one_letter_code
_entity_poly.pdbx_strand_id
1 'polypeptide(L)'
;MVSRGYKKRGVGVMGLRHVKNPILLARAMLEHGEDDLEANPRGVNSGDLDVPSAQGHTQLYGKAAEQLAQQYELELVDPSYFFTQRRWDEHVRALEREKKGQGQATWSATEYLPQGTCGAVALDQDGVICAATSTGGLTNKLTGRIGDTPAIGSGFWAEEWAEDGDPTGSSTWDR
;
A
#
# COMPACT_ATOMS: atom_id res chain seq x y z
N MET A 1 7.28 -1.72 -0.34
CA MET A 1 8.29 -2.55 -1.04
C MET A 1 9.54 -2.56 -0.20
N VAL A 2 10.14 -3.74 -0.05
CA VAL A 2 11.45 -3.90 0.55
C VAL A 2 12.34 -4.57 -0.49
N SER A 3 13.53 -4.04 -0.69
CA SER A 3 14.62 -4.75 -1.35
C SER A 3 15.52 -5.26 -0.25
N ARG A 4 15.76 -6.57 -0.18
CA ARG A 4 16.73 -7.20 0.73
C ARG A 4 17.47 -8.30 -0.01
N GLY A 5 18.76 -8.11 -0.26
CA GLY A 5 19.61 -9.15 -0.86
C GLY A 5 19.09 -9.62 -2.22
N TYR A 6 18.77 -8.65 -3.10
CA TYR A 6 18.22 -8.86 -4.45
C TYR A 6 16.77 -9.40 -4.53
N LYS A 7 16.15 -9.85 -3.42
CA LYS A 7 14.73 -10.18 -3.39
C LYS A 7 13.91 -8.88 -3.44
N LYS A 8 13.32 -8.59 -4.60
CA LYS A 8 12.47 -7.40 -4.84
C LYS A 8 11.02 -7.74 -4.56
N ARG A 9 10.49 -7.30 -3.42
CA ARG A 9 9.12 -7.67 -3.00
C ARG A 9 8.31 -6.43 -2.66
N GLY A 10 7.19 -6.29 -3.37
CA GLY A 10 6.26 -5.19 -3.22
C GLY A 10 4.85 -5.73 -3.06
N VAL A 11 4.08 -5.07 -2.18
CA VAL A 11 2.67 -5.37 -1.98
C VAL A 11 1.86 -4.08 -2.07
N GLY A 12 0.79 -4.11 -2.85
CA GLY A 12 -0.24 -3.09 -2.91
C GLY A 12 -1.59 -3.65 -2.46
N VAL A 13 -2.29 -2.92 -1.62
CA VAL A 13 -3.67 -3.25 -1.20
C VAL A 13 -4.61 -2.12 -1.56
N MET A 14 -5.78 -2.48 -2.10
CA MET A 14 -6.71 -1.55 -2.72
C MET A 14 -8.14 -1.80 -2.26
N GLY A 15 -8.98 -0.78 -2.31
CA GLY A 15 -10.42 -0.92 -2.07
C GLY A 15 -10.82 -1.30 -0.64
N LEU A 16 -9.93 -1.09 0.33
CA LEU A 16 -10.20 -1.33 1.75
C LEU A 16 -11.17 -0.29 2.30
N ARG A 17 -12.08 -0.73 3.16
CA ARG A 17 -13.09 0.10 3.84
C ARG A 17 -13.06 -0.07 5.36
N HIS A 18 -12.59 -1.21 5.84
CA HIS A 18 -12.62 -1.56 7.26
C HIS A 18 -11.22 -1.66 7.87
N VAL A 19 -10.17 -1.84 7.08
CA VAL A 19 -8.80 -1.98 7.61
C VAL A 19 -8.29 -0.62 8.08
N LYS A 20 -8.11 -0.44 9.40
CA LYS A 20 -7.72 0.85 10.00
C LYS A 20 -6.40 1.39 9.44
N ASN A 21 -5.42 0.51 9.25
CA ASN A 21 -4.08 0.85 8.79
C ASN A 21 -3.72 0.03 7.55
N PRO A 22 -4.06 0.50 6.33
CA PRO A 22 -3.77 -0.21 5.08
C PRO A 22 -2.31 -0.63 4.93
N ILE A 23 -1.38 0.20 5.41
CA ILE A 23 0.05 -0.09 5.30
C ILE A 23 0.50 -1.27 6.17
N LEU A 24 -0.16 -1.53 7.30
CA LEU A 24 0.11 -2.71 8.13
C LEU A 24 -0.37 -3.99 7.45
N LEU A 25 -1.49 -3.93 6.72
CA LEU A 25 -1.93 -5.05 5.90
C LEU A 25 -0.95 -5.32 4.75
N ALA A 26 -0.50 -4.28 4.05
CA ALA A 26 0.51 -4.44 2.98
C ALA A 26 1.81 -5.06 3.52
N ARG A 27 2.25 -4.65 4.72
CA ARG A 27 3.39 -5.26 5.43
C ARG A 27 3.11 -6.72 5.79
N ALA A 28 2.00 -7.03 6.43
CA ALA A 28 1.65 -8.38 6.85
C ALA A 28 1.60 -9.32 5.63
N MET A 29 0.99 -8.89 4.53
CA MET A 29 1.00 -9.65 3.27
C MET A 29 2.40 -9.87 2.70
N LEU A 30 3.33 -8.93 2.88
CA LEU A 30 4.71 -9.10 2.46
C LEU A 30 5.40 -10.16 3.32
N GLU A 31 5.28 -10.07 4.65
CA GLU A 31 5.86 -11.02 5.61
C GLU A 31 5.29 -12.43 5.44
N HIS A 32 3.96 -12.58 5.47
CA HIS A 32 3.29 -13.87 5.25
C HIS A 32 3.55 -14.43 3.85
N GLY A 33 3.62 -13.56 2.84
CA GLY A 33 3.92 -13.99 1.47
C GLY A 33 5.38 -14.39 1.25
N GLU A 34 6.32 -14.02 2.12
CA GLU A 34 7.66 -14.65 2.13
C GLU A 34 7.57 -16.03 2.78
N ASP A 35 6.97 -16.12 3.96
CA ASP A 35 6.82 -17.36 4.71
C ASP A 35 6.12 -18.46 3.89
N ASP A 36 5.10 -18.10 3.12
CA ASP A 36 4.36 -19.03 2.25
C ASP A 36 5.20 -19.58 1.08
N LEU A 37 6.18 -18.80 0.61
CA LEU A 37 7.03 -19.16 -0.52
C LEU A 37 8.31 -19.88 -0.08
N GLU A 38 8.70 -19.78 1.19
CA GLU A 38 9.76 -20.59 1.76
C GLU A 38 9.27 -22.02 2.00
N ALA A 39 10.17 -23.01 1.83
CA ALA A 39 9.85 -24.43 1.65
C ALA A 39 9.20 -25.16 2.85
N ASN A 40 8.67 -24.44 3.84
CA ASN A 40 7.99 -25.01 5.00
C ASN A 40 6.69 -24.26 5.28
N PRO A 41 5.65 -24.43 4.43
CA PRO A 41 4.38 -23.74 4.62
C PRO A 41 3.79 -24.13 5.97
N ARG A 42 3.69 -23.17 6.89
CA ARG A 42 2.93 -23.36 8.13
C ARG A 42 1.52 -23.73 7.71
N GLY A 43 1.02 -24.87 8.17
CA GLY A 43 -0.29 -25.39 7.79
C GLY A 43 -1.35 -24.30 7.86
N VAL A 44 -1.78 -23.83 6.69
CA VAL A 44 -2.67 -22.70 6.58
C VAL A 44 -4.08 -23.22 6.83
N ASN A 45 -4.65 -22.89 7.98
CA ASN A 45 -5.99 -23.31 8.33
C ASN A 45 -7.00 -22.46 7.53
N SER A 46 -7.33 -22.92 6.34
CA SER A 46 -8.32 -22.32 5.44
C SER A 46 -9.73 -22.57 5.97
N GLY A 47 -10.18 -21.79 6.95
CA GLY A 47 -11.59 -21.79 7.39
C GLY A 47 -12.55 -21.36 6.27
N ASP A 48 -13.57 -20.56 6.58
CA ASP A 48 -14.53 -20.03 5.58
C ASP A 48 -13.95 -18.95 4.64
N LEU A 49 -12.63 -18.90 4.46
CA LEU A 49 -11.93 -17.92 3.65
C LEU A 49 -11.50 -18.54 2.31
N ASP A 50 -11.83 -17.87 1.22
CA ASP A 50 -11.48 -18.26 -0.16
C ASP A 50 -9.98 -18.06 -0.46
N VAL A 51 -9.25 -17.40 0.45
CA VAL A 51 -7.82 -17.12 0.35
C VAL A 51 -7.11 -17.64 1.60
N PRO A 52 -6.23 -18.65 1.48
CA PRO A 52 -5.59 -19.26 2.64
C PRO A 52 -4.51 -18.33 3.24
N SER A 53 -3.71 -17.65 2.43
CA SER A 53 -2.67 -16.71 2.87
C SER A 53 -2.25 -15.80 1.70
N ALA A 54 -1.26 -14.94 1.88
CA ALA A 54 -0.81 -13.99 0.86
C ALA A 54 -0.11 -14.66 -0.33
N GLN A 55 0.55 -15.81 -0.15
CA GLN A 55 1.14 -16.68 -1.18
C GLN A 55 2.02 -15.97 -2.22
N GLY A 56 2.64 -14.87 -1.81
CA GLY A 56 3.45 -14.03 -2.69
C GLY A 56 2.68 -13.14 -3.67
N HIS A 57 1.36 -13.05 -3.56
CA HIS A 57 0.56 -12.10 -4.31
C HIS A 57 0.97 -10.66 -4.02
N THR A 58 1.24 -9.91 -5.08
CA THR A 58 1.76 -8.54 -5.00
C THR A 58 0.65 -7.51 -4.91
N GLN A 59 -0.57 -7.81 -5.36
CA GLN A 59 -1.68 -6.87 -5.37
C GLN A 59 -3.00 -7.56 -5.04
N LEU A 60 -3.72 -7.06 -4.03
CA LEU A 60 -5.06 -7.54 -3.67
C LEU A 60 -6.05 -6.39 -3.50
N TYR A 61 -7.31 -6.68 -3.81
CA TYR A 61 -8.39 -5.70 -3.82
C TYR A 61 -9.59 -6.16 -2.97
N GLY A 62 -10.15 -5.20 -2.23
CA GLY A 62 -11.48 -5.31 -1.62
C GLY A 62 -11.59 -6.46 -0.62
N LYS A 63 -12.67 -7.23 -0.73
CA LYS A 63 -13.08 -8.25 0.26
C LYS A 63 -11.97 -9.28 0.55
N ALA A 64 -11.26 -9.76 -0.46
CA ALA A 64 -10.18 -10.73 -0.28
C ALA A 64 -9.04 -10.16 0.59
N ALA A 65 -8.69 -8.88 0.39
CA ALA A 65 -7.66 -8.23 1.20
C ALA A 65 -8.14 -8.00 2.65
N GLU A 66 -9.42 -7.68 2.86
CA GLU A 66 -10.00 -7.53 4.20
C GLU A 66 -10.14 -8.86 4.95
N GLN A 67 -10.40 -9.96 4.23
CA GLN A 67 -10.39 -11.32 4.78
C GLN A 67 -9.00 -11.68 5.32
N LEU A 68 -7.94 -11.38 4.56
CA LEU A 68 -6.58 -11.55 5.05
C LEU A 68 -6.27 -10.64 6.24
N ALA A 69 -6.77 -9.40 6.24
CA ALA A 69 -6.61 -8.51 7.40
C ALA A 69 -7.22 -9.09 8.67
N GLN A 70 -8.41 -9.69 8.56
CA GLN A 70 -9.05 -10.39 9.67
C GLN A 70 -8.24 -11.60 10.12
N GLN A 71 -7.74 -12.41 9.18
CA GLN A 71 -6.94 -13.59 9.47
C GLN A 71 -5.60 -13.25 10.14
N TYR A 72 -4.98 -12.14 9.75
CA TYR A 72 -3.75 -11.63 10.36
C TYR A 72 -4.02 -10.78 11.60
N GLU A 73 -5.24 -10.86 12.16
CA GLU A 73 -5.65 -10.20 13.41
C GLU A 73 -5.41 -8.69 13.43
N LEU A 74 -5.51 -8.04 12.26
CA LEU A 74 -5.37 -6.59 12.14
C LEU A 74 -6.66 -5.87 12.57
N GLU A 75 -6.50 -4.68 13.14
CA GLU A 75 -7.63 -3.88 13.62
C GLU A 75 -8.55 -3.46 12.46
N LEU A 76 -9.79 -3.96 12.51
CA LEU A 76 -10.88 -3.55 11.63
C LEU A 76 -11.77 -2.52 12.35
N VAL A 77 -12.18 -1.49 11.61
CA VAL A 77 -13.01 -0.39 12.08
C VAL A 77 -14.23 -0.22 11.18
N ASP A 78 -15.29 0.34 11.73
CA ASP A 78 -16.43 0.79 10.91
C ASP A 78 -16.00 1.94 9.98
N PRO A 79 -16.54 2.06 8.75
CA PRO A 79 -16.17 3.13 7.83
C PRO A 79 -16.34 4.55 8.40
N SER A 80 -17.22 4.74 9.39
CA SER A 80 -17.37 6.01 10.12
C SER A 80 -16.08 6.47 10.82
N TYR A 81 -15.15 5.57 11.14
CA TYR A 81 -13.84 5.92 11.70
C TYR A 81 -13.04 6.87 10.78
N PHE A 82 -13.15 6.71 9.46
CA PHE A 82 -12.42 7.54 8.50
C PHE A 82 -13.13 8.86 8.19
N PHE A 83 -14.35 9.07 8.72
CA PHE A 83 -15.09 10.30 8.51
C PHE A 83 -14.44 11.47 9.25
N THR A 84 -14.32 12.59 8.56
CA THR A 84 -14.01 13.88 9.19
C THR A 84 -14.88 14.97 8.59
N GLN A 85 -15.40 15.86 9.43
CA GLN A 85 -16.26 16.96 8.97
C GLN A 85 -15.57 17.79 7.88
N ARG A 86 -14.28 18.08 8.05
CA ARG A 86 -13.48 18.82 7.07
C ARG A 86 -13.49 18.19 5.67
N ARG A 87 -13.26 16.87 5.57
CA ARG A 87 -13.26 16.17 4.27
C ARG A 87 -14.67 16.07 3.69
N TRP A 88 -15.69 15.98 4.53
CA TRP A 88 -17.09 16.03 4.11
C TRP A 88 -17.47 17.39 3.51
N ASP A 89 -17.06 18.49 4.14
CA ASP A 89 -17.32 19.84 3.63
C ASP A 89 -16.57 20.10 2.30
N GLU A 90 -15.38 19.52 2.13
CA GLU A 90 -14.65 19.50 0.85
C GLU A 90 -15.44 18.72 -0.23
N HIS A 91 -15.97 17.55 0.11
CA HIS A 91 -16.81 16.72 -0.76
C HIS A 91 -18.06 17.48 -1.25
N VAL A 92 -18.83 18.08 -0.33
CA VAL A 92 -20.04 18.85 -0.65
C VAL A 92 -19.74 20.05 -1.54
N ARG A 93 -18.71 20.85 -1.21
CA ARG A 93 -18.30 22.00 -2.03
C ARG A 93 -17.86 21.60 -3.44
N ALA A 94 -17.17 20.48 -3.57
CA ALA A 94 -16.78 19.96 -4.88
C ALA A 94 -18.00 19.53 -5.71
N LEU A 95 -18.97 18.82 -5.12
CA LEU A 95 -20.23 18.45 -5.79
C LEU A 95 -21.05 19.65 -6.26
N GLU A 96 -21.12 20.72 -5.46
CA GLU A 96 -21.82 21.94 -5.86
C GLU A 96 -21.19 22.63 -7.07
N ARG A 97 -19.86 22.58 -7.19
CA ARG A 97 -19.13 23.13 -8.34
C ARG A 97 -19.30 22.30 -9.59
N GLU A 98 -19.27 20.96 -9.46
CA GLU A 98 -19.58 20.04 -10.54
C GLU A 98 -20.98 20.31 -11.12
N LYS A 99 -21.99 20.49 -10.26
CA LYS A 99 -23.36 20.85 -10.68
C LYS A 99 -23.45 22.17 -11.43
N LYS A 100 -22.57 23.14 -11.14
CA LYS A 100 -22.49 24.44 -11.83
C LYS A 100 -21.70 24.36 -13.15
N GLY A 101 -21.24 23.18 -13.56
CA GLY A 101 -20.40 22.99 -14.75
C GLY A 101 -18.98 23.52 -14.60
N GLN A 102 -18.55 23.85 -13.37
CA GLN A 102 -17.25 24.41 -13.05
C GLN A 102 -16.29 23.37 -12.44
N GLY A 103 -16.76 22.17 -12.14
CA GLY A 103 -15.96 21.05 -11.64
C GLY A 103 -15.84 19.97 -12.70
N GLN A 104 -14.64 19.79 -13.25
CA GLN A 104 -14.23 18.52 -13.84
C GLN A 104 -13.26 17.86 -12.85
N ALA A 105 -13.17 16.52 -12.86
CA ALA A 105 -12.14 15.80 -12.12
C ALA A 105 -10.77 16.07 -12.78
N THR A 106 -10.25 17.29 -12.64
CA THR A 106 -9.02 17.75 -13.27
C THR A 106 -7.91 17.84 -12.24
N TRP A 107 -6.70 17.51 -12.67
CA TRP A 107 -5.44 17.85 -12.00
C TRP A 107 -5.23 19.37 -12.05
N SER A 108 -6.06 20.14 -11.34
CA SER A 108 -5.93 21.59 -11.28
C SER A 108 -4.72 21.97 -10.41
N ALA A 109 -3.67 22.50 -11.04
CA ALA A 109 -2.48 22.99 -10.34
C ALA A 109 -2.76 24.17 -9.39
N THR A 110 -3.88 24.88 -9.60
CA THR A 110 -4.32 26.00 -8.76
C THR A 110 -5.21 25.57 -7.59
N GLU A 111 -5.76 24.35 -7.62
CA GLU A 111 -6.60 23.78 -6.56
C GLU A 111 -5.99 22.49 -6.02
N TYR A 112 -4.71 22.53 -5.60
CA TYR A 112 -4.08 21.40 -4.93
C TYR A 112 -4.77 21.13 -3.59
N LEU A 113 -5.89 20.40 -3.62
CA LEU A 113 -6.49 19.81 -2.44
C LEU A 113 -5.46 18.80 -1.90
N PRO A 114 -5.03 18.90 -0.63
CA PRO A 114 -4.01 18.02 -0.09
C PRO A 114 -4.47 16.58 -0.26
N GLN A 115 -3.73 15.81 -1.07
CA GLN A 115 -4.13 14.49 -1.58
C GLN A 115 -4.24 13.41 -0.49
N GLY A 116 -4.02 13.74 0.78
CA GLY A 116 -4.16 12.81 1.90
C GLY A 116 -3.25 11.59 1.79
N THR A 117 -2.31 11.62 0.84
CA THR A 117 -1.30 10.61 0.61
C THR A 117 -0.15 10.88 1.54
N CYS A 118 0.25 9.86 2.28
CA CYS A 118 1.47 9.86 3.07
C CYS A 118 2.39 8.75 2.55
N GLY A 119 3.68 8.91 2.79
CA GLY A 119 4.66 7.91 2.46
C GLY A 119 5.93 8.11 3.27
N ALA A 120 6.75 7.06 3.29
CA ALA A 120 8.04 7.05 3.95
C ALA A 120 9.01 6.20 3.14
N VAL A 121 10.28 6.61 3.18
CA VAL A 121 11.42 5.84 2.69
C VAL A 121 12.41 5.70 3.84
N ALA A 122 13.03 4.53 3.96
CA ALA A 122 14.03 4.26 4.98
C ALA A 122 15.15 3.39 4.38
N LEU A 123 16.38 3.67 4.82
CA LEU A 123 17.58 2.88 4.57
C LEU A 123 18.14 2.50 5.93
N ASP A 124 18.40 1.21 6.15
CA ASP A 124 19.02 0.75 7.39
C ASP A 124 20.55 0.63 7.26
N GLN A 125 21.20 0.23 8.36
CA GLN A 125 22.66 0.09 8.45
C GLN A 125 23.21 -1.07 7.59
N ASP A 126 22.36 -2.02 7.18
CA ASP A 126 22.72 -3.18 6.37
C ASP A 126 22.58 -2.86 4.87
N GLY A 127 22.19 -1.63 4.52
CA GLY A 127 21.97 -1.20 3.14
C GLY A 127 20.58 -1.55 2.59
N VAL A 128 19.67 -2.04 3.43
CA VAL A 128 18.32 -2.43 3.01
C VAL A 128 17.44 -1.20 2.86
N ILE A 129 16.86 -1.02 1.67
CA ILE A 129 15.96 0.09 1.36
C ILE A 129 14.49 -0.34 1.33
N CYS A 130 13.64 0.47 1.95
CA CYS A 130 12.19 0.28 1.99
C CYS A 130 11.46 1.56 1.59
N ALA A 131 10.39 1.41 0.81
CA ALA A 131 9.46 2.48 0.46
C ALA A 131 8.01 2.03 0.71
N ALA A 132 7.22 2.91 1.33
CA ALA A 132 5.82 2.67 1.66
C ALA A 132 4.99 3.94 1.42
N THR A 133 3.81 3.77 0.80
CA THR A 133 2.89 4.87 0.49
C THR A 133 1.45 4.44 0.84
N SER A 134 0.63 5.34 1.35
CA SER A 134 -0.77 5.10 1.70
C SER A 134 -1.62 6.33 1.37
N THR A 135 -2.86 6.12 0.93
CA THR A 135 -3.77 7.21 0.53
C THR A 135 -5.23 6.87 0.75
N GLY A 136 -6.07 7.87 1.04
CA GLY A 136 -7.53 7.77 0.93
C GLY A 136 -8.02 7.88 -0.53
N GLY A 137 -7.16 8.32 -1.44
CA GLY A 137 -7.49 8.65 -2.83
C GLY A 137 -8.02 10.07 -2.98
N LEU A 138 -8.71 10.32 -4.09
CA LEU A 138 -9.25 11.64 -4.41
C LEU A 138 -10.64 11.85 -3.81
N THR A 139 -10.92 13.08 -3.36
CA THR A 139 -12.28 13.54 -3.08
C THR A 139 -13.13 13.42 -4.34
N ASN A 140 -14.37 12.96 -4.21
CA ASN A 140 -15.30 12.70 -5.33
C ASN A 140 -14.79 11.71 -6.39
N LYS A 141 -13.82 10.85 -6.05
CA LYS A 141 -13.38 9.80 -6.97
C LYS A 141 -14.58 8.93 -7.41
N LEU A 142 -14.55 8.46 -8.66
CA LEU A 142 -15.44 7.40 -9.10
C LEU A 142 -15.27 6.18 -8.18
N THR A 143 -16.38 5.57 -7.76
CA THR A 143 -16.35 4.34 -6.97
C THR A 143 -15.57 3.27 -7.71
N GLY A 144 -14.54 2.72 -7.07
CA GLY A 144 -13.63 1.75 -7.69
C GLY A 144 -12.39 2.34 -8.36
N ARG A 145 -12.24 3.68 -8.45
CA ARG A 145 -11.01 4.30 -8.96
C ARG A 145 -9.82 3.94 -8.08
N ILE A 146 -8.78 3.39 -8.71
CA ILE A 146 -7.48 3.10 -8.11
C ILE A 146 -6.48 4.15 -8.62
N GLY A 147 -5.69 4.71 -7.70
CA GLY A 147 -4.62 5.67 -8.03
C GLY A 147 -3.27 4.98 -8.21
N ASP A 148 -2.22 5.79 -8.33
CA ASP A 148 -0.81 5.39 -8.37
C ASP A 148 -0.33 4.75 -7.06
N THR A 149 -0.81 5.25 -5.91
CA THR A 149 -0.29 4.89 -4.58
C THR A 149 -0.11 3.39 -4.31
N PRO A 150 -1.08 2.50 -4.58
CA PRO A 150 -0.89 1.07 -4.34
C PRO A 150 -0.14 0.35 -5.49
N ALA A 151 0.16 1.01 -6.60
CA ALA A 151 0.81 0.41 -7.76
C ALA A 151 2.34 0.46 -7.65
N ILE A 152 2.97 -0.71 -7.64
CA ILE A 152 4.43 -0.87 -7.63
C ILE A 152 5.02 -0.22 -8.89
N GLY A 153 6.07 0.59 -8.72
CA GLY A 153 6.73 1.31 -9.81
C GLY A 153 6.06 2.63 -10.20
N SER A 154 4.86 2.92 -9.66
CA SER A 154 4.20 4.22 -9.81
C SER A 154 4.13 4.97 -8.48
N GLY A 155 3.48 4.40 -7.47
CA GLY A 155 3.31 5.03 -6.15
C GLY A 155 4.44 4.76 -5.16
N PHE A 156 5.21 3.69 -5.38
CA PHE A 156 6.40 3.36 -4.60
C PHE A 156 7.32 2.41 -5.37
N TRP A 157 8.62 2.53 -5.11
CA TRP A 157 9.67 1.63 -5.58
C TRP A 157 10.83 1.68 -4.58
N ALA A 158 11.46 0.54 -4.34
CA ALA A 158 12.65 0.42 -3.51
C ALA A 158 13.52 -0.69 -4.08
N GLU A 159 14.77 -0.38 -4.43
CA GLU A 159 15.67 -1.29 -5.12
C GLU A 159 17.11 -1.06 -4.66
N GLU A 160 17.75 -2.15 -4.26
CA GLU A 160 19.20 -2.23 -4.12
C GLU A 160 19.81 -2.53 -5.50
N TRP A 161 20.90 -1.87 -5.85
CA TRP A 161 21.72 -2.23 -6.99
C TRP A 161 23.19 -2.25 -6.59
N ALA A 162 23.98 -3.11 -7.24
CA ALA A 162 25.42 -3.14 -7.09
C ALA A 162 26.06 -2.29 -8.18
N GLU A 163 27.00 -1.42 -7.81
CA GLU A 163 27.84 -0.70 -8.76
C GLU A 163 29.25 -1.28 -8.79
N ASP A 164 29.77 -1.52 -9.99
CA ASP A 164 31.15 -1.92 -10.17
C ASP A 164 32.08 -0.81 -9.66
N GLY A 165 32.87 -1.11 -8.63
CA GLY A 165 33.77 -0.16 -7.99
C GLY A 165 33.16 0.62 -6.82
N ASP A 166 31.96 0.23 -6.34
CA ASP A 166 31.39 0.77 -5.10
C ASP A 166 32.31 0.44 -3.90
N PRO A 167 32.91 1.46 -3.25
CA PRO A 167 33.80 1.24 -2.10
C PRO A 167 33.05 0.76 -0.84
N THR A 168 31.71 0.75 -0.85
CA THR A 168 30.86 0.26 0.25
C THR A 168 30.27 -1.13 -0.01
N GLY A 169 30.41 -1.67 -1.23
CA GLY A 169 30.04 -3.05 -1.53
C GLY A 169 30.94 -4.01 -0.76
N SER A 170 30.35 -5.10 -0.22
CA SER A 170 31.07 -6.12 0.56
C SER A 170 32.42 -6.43 -0.08
N SER A 171 33.47 -6.01 0.61
CA SER A 171 34.82 -6.10 0.09
C SER A 171 35.17 -7.57 -0.07
N THR A 172 35.97 -7.93 -1.08
CA THR A 172 36.57 -9.27 -1.19
C THR A 172 37.41 -9.65 0.04
N TRP A 173 37.62 -8.73 0.97
CA TRP A 173 38.29 -8.91 2.26
C TRP A 173 37.37 -9.32 3.43
N ASP A 174 36.04 -9.35 3.25
CA ASP A 174 35.06 -9.73 4.31
C ASP A 174 34.58 -11.21 4.19
N ARG A 175 35.27 -12.07 3.44
CA ARG A 175 35.02 -13.53 3.35
C ARG A 175 36.10 -14.36 4.00
#